data_AF-A0A1G7CSG6-F1
#
_entry.id   AF-A0A1G7CSG6-F1
#
_cell.length_a   1.000
_cell.length_b   1.000
_cell.length_c   1.000
_cell.angle_alpha   90.00
_cell.angle_beta   90.00
_cell.angle_gamma   90.00
#
_symmetry.space_group_name_H-M   'P 1'
#
loop_
_entity.id
_entity.type
_entity.pdbx_description
1 polymer ?
#
loop_
_entity_poly.entity_id
_entity_poly.type
_entity_poly.pdbx_seq_one_letter_code
_entity_poly.pdbx_strand_id
1 'polypeptide(L)'
;MTLRTYLFAGLATATIGVAAPVAAAPDQAVIDAVVAGLVAEGYSGEIRIRPSGDTLIVEASGAAGRTERVYSGDGSSLFEEETRNADGSTVEREYDLAGNLVEEEYEGPSDDPRAERAKKEQEDRLEREAERTEERREREEEKAEARREREEEKAEKRRDDDEDDDDDDDEEDEDDDEDDD
;
A
#
# COMPACT_ATOMS: atom_id res chain seq x y z
N MET A 1 -18.51 38.60 -6.52
CA MET A 1 -18.20 39.06 -7.88
C MET A 1 -18.62 37.96 -8.84
N THR A 2 -19.55 38.28 -9.72
CA THR A 2 -20.14 37.41 -10.76
C THR A 2 -19.27 37.43 -12.01
N LEU A 3 -18.91 36.27 -12.55
CA LEU A 3 -18.72 36.12 -13.99
C LEU A 3 -19.61 34.98 -14.50
N ARG A 4 -20.38 35.34 -15.52
CA ARG A 4 -21.34 34.54 -16.26
C ARG A 4 -20.62 33.98 -17.48
N THR A 5 -20.72 32.68 -17.71
CA THR A 5 -20.34 32.08 -19.00
C THR A 5 -21.60 31.88 -19.82
N TYR A 6 -21.65 32.58 -20.96
CA TYR A 6 -22.73 32.56 -21.94
C TYR A 6 -22.56 31.36 -22.88
N LEU A 7 -23.58 30.51 -22.99
CA LEU A 7 -23.73 29.54 -24.08
C LEU A 7 -24.75 30.10 -25.07
N PHE A 8 -24.27 30.50 -26.26
CA PHE A 8 -25.10 30.92 -27.39
C PHE A 8 -25.19 29.78 -28.40
N ALA A 9 -26.43 29.48 -28.82
CA ALA A 9 -26.92 28.99 -30.13
C ALA A 9 -26.18 27.82 -30.83
N GLY A 10 -26.81 26.83 -31.46
CA GLY A 10 -28.14 26.75 -32.04
C GLY A 10 -28.05 25.99 -33.38
N LEU A 11 -29.08 25.19 -33.66
CA LEU A 11 -29.55 24.71 -34.98
C LEU A 11 -28.68 23.73 -35.84
N ALA A 12 -29.21 22.49 -35.98
CA ALA A 12 -29.26 21.55 -37.11
C ALA A 12 -28.05 21.35 -38.04
N THR A 13 -27.74 20.10 -38.46
CA THR A 13 -27.76 19.59 -39.87
C THR A 13 -27.29 18.11 -39.93
N ALA A 14 -28.03 17.30 -40.71
CA ALA A 14 -27.72 16.04 -41.41
C ALA A 14 -26.72 15.01 -40.83
N THR A 15 -27.23 13.79 -40.61
CA THR A 15 -26.44 12.55 -40.56
C THR A 15 -25.96 12.19 -41.97
N ILE A 16 -24.80 12.69 -42.38
CA ILE A 16 -24.00 12.06 -43.43
C ILE A 16 -23.23 10.93 -42.76
N GLY A 17 -23.45 9.70 -43.21
CA GLY A 17 -22.64 8.55 -42.82
C GLY A 17 -21.22 8.74 -43.33
N VAL A 18 -20.40 9.45 -42.56
CA VAL A 18 -18.96 9.50 -42.74
C VAL A 18 -18.43 8.17 -42.23
N ALA A 19 -17.94 7.31 -43.12
CA ALA A 19 -17.05 6.24 -42.73
C ALA A 19 -15.90 6.90 -41.97
N ALA A 20 -15.82 6.66 -40.66
CA ALA A 20 -14.75 7.21 -39.84
C ALA A 20 -13.43 6.77 -40.48
N PRO A 21 -12.49 7.68 -40.77
CA PRO A 21 -11.15 7.28 -41.16
C PRO A 21 -10.62 6.41 -40.02
N VAL A 22 -10.29 5.16 -40.35
CA VAL A 22 -9.54 4.31 -39.42
C VAL A 22 -8.18 4.98 -39.30
N ALA A 23 -7.93 5.64 -38.17
CA ALA A 23 -6.64 6.22 -37.86
C ALA A 23 -5.55 5.17 -38.12
N ALA A 24 -4.52 5.54 -38.89
CA ALA A 24 -3.40 4.65 -39.14
C ALA A 24 -2.77 4.27 -37.79
N ALA A 25 -2.51 2.98 -37.59
CA ALA A 25 -1.84 2.54 -36.38
C ALA A 25 -0.45 3.22 -36.27
N PRO A 26 -0.06 3.69 -35.08
CA PRO A 26 1.24 4.32 -34.88
C PRO A 26 2.37 3.35 -35.23
N ASP A 27 3.47 3.88 -35.77
CA ASP A 27 4.63 3.08 -36.13
C ASP A 27 5.27 2.44 -34.89
N GLN A 28 5.68 1.17 -34.99
CA GLN A 28 6.21 0.44 -33.84
C GLN A 28 7.50 1.08 -33.28
N ALA A 29 8.33 1.70 -34.13
CA ALA A 29 9.55 2.36 -33.66
C ALA A 29 9.22 3.60 -32.82
N VAL A 30 8.12 4.28 -33.11
CA VAL A 30 7.62 5.41 -32.30
C VAL A 30 7.17 4.91 -30.94
N ILE A 31 6.39 3.83 -30.91
CA ILE A 31 5.94 3.18 -29.67
C ILE A 31 7.14 2.80 -28.80
N ASP A 32 8.13 2.13 -29.39
CA ASP A 32 9.33 1.66 -28.68
C ASP A 32 10.14 2.85 -28.13
N ALA A 33 10.24 3.96 -28.87
CA ALA A 33 10.92 5.16 -28.42
C ALA A 33 10.21 5.83 -27.23
N VAL A 34 8.88 5.95 -27.28
CA VAL A 34 8.08 6.51 -26.17
C VAL A 34 8.20 5.65 -24.92
N VAL A 35 8.08 4.32 -25.06
CA VAL A 35 8.24 3.37 -23.95
C VAL A 35 9.64 3.46 -23.34
N ALA A 36 10.69 3.51 -24.18
CA ALA A 36 12.06 3.63 -23.70
C ALA A 36 12.29 4.94 -22.91
N GLY A 37 11.70 6.06 -23.36
CA GLY A 37 11.73 7.33 -22.63
C GLY A 37 11.07 7.22 -21.26
N LEU A 38 9.83 6.71 -21.22
CA LEU A 38 9.08 6.53 -19.96
C LEU A 38 9.80 5.64 -18.96
N VAL A 39 10.42 4.54 -19.42
CA VAL A 39 11.20 3.66 -18.56
C VAL A 39 12.43 4.38 -18.02
N ALA A 40 13.12 5.18 -18.84
CA ALA A 40 14.27 5.98 -18.40
C ALA A 40 13.90 7.03 -17.35
N GLU A 41 12.67 7.55 -17.41
CA GLU A 41 12.11 8.50 -16.44
C GLU A 41 11.58 7.83 -15.16
N GLY A 42 11.58 6.49 -15.09
CA GLY A 42 11.18 5.73 -13.89
C GLY A 42 9.75 5.20 -13.91
N TYR A 43 9.04 5.30 -15.03
CA TYR A 43 7.73 4.67 -15.25
C TYR A 43 7.88 3.22 -15.75
N SER A 44 8.46 2.36 -14.91
CA SER A 44 8.73 0.95 -15.24
C SER A 44 7.59 -0.02 -14.90
N GLY A 45 6.40 0.50 -14.57
CA GLY A 45 5.21 -0.28 -14.23
C GLY A 45 4.37 -0.64 -15.44
N GLU A 46 3.06 -0.50 -15.31
CA GLU A 46 2.13 -0.68 -16.45
C GLU A 46 2.21 0.54 -17.37
N ILE A 47 2.40 0.29 -18.67
CA ILE A 47 2.35 1.28 -19.74
C ILE A 47 1.24 0.86 -20.72
N ARG A 48 0.28 1.76 -20.98
CA ARG A 48 -0.81 1.58 -21.93
C ARG A 48 -0.74 2.65 -23.00
N ILE A 49 -0.83 2.23 -24.25
CA ILE A 49 -0.76 3.12 -25.40
C ILE A 49 -2.03 2.92 -26.21
N ARG A 50 -2.75 4.01 -26.47
CA ARG A 50 -4.04 4.00 -27.19
C ARG A 50 -4.04 5.07 -28.26
N PRO A 51 -4.16 4.72 -29.56
CA PRO A 51 -4.41 5.70 -30.60
C PRO A 51 -5.84 6.25 -30.47
N SER A 52 -6.00 7.55 -30.64
CA SER A 52 -7.27 8.26 -30.56
C SER A 52 -7.35 9.32 -31.67
N GLY A 53 -7.90 8.96 -32.82
CA GLY A 53 -7.91 9.85 -34.00
C GLY A 53 -6.48 10.17 -34.45
N ASP A 54 -6.12 11.46 -34.41
CA ASP A 54 -4.79 11.94 -34.80
C ASP A 54 -3.83 12.10 -33.60
N THR A 55 -4.16 11.51 -32.44
CA THR A 55 -3.32 11.54 -31.24
C THR A 55 -3.00 10.15 -30.70
N LEU A 56 -1.95 10.08 -29.89
CA LEU A 56 -1.52 8.90 -29.16
C LEU A 56 -1.58 9.20 -27.66
N ILE A 57 -2.49 8.54 -26.96
CA ILE A 57 -2.62 8.68 -25.50
C ILE A 57 -1.79 7.58 -24.83
N VAL A 58 -0.91 7.98 -23.93
CA VAL A 58 0.04 7.11 -23.25
C VAL A 58 -0.13 7.25 -21.75
N GLU A 59 -0.63 6.20 -21.11
CA GLU A 59 -0.70 6.11 -19.65
C GLU A 59 0.49 5.28 -19.16
N ALA A 60 1.23 5.77 -18.17
CA ALA A 60 2.35 5.07 -17.59
C ALA A 60 2.32 5.15 -16.06
N SER A 61 2.84 4.12 -15.41
CA SER A 61 2.93 4.04 -13.95
C SER A 61 4.31 3.56 -13.52
N GLY A 62 4.74 3.93 -12.31
CA GLY A 62 6.02 3.48 -11.75
C GLY A 62 6.32 4.09 -10.39
N ALA A 63 7.60 4.07 -10.01
CA ALA A 63 8.05 4.64 -8.75
C ALA A 63 7.86 6.17 -8.70
N ALA A 64 7.87 6.83 -9.86
CA ALA A 64 7.62 8.27 -10.01
C ALA A 64 6.13 8.65 -9.84
N GLY A 65 5.22 7.68 -9.81
CA GLY A 65 3.77 7.92 -9.76
C GLY A 65 3.08 7.41 -11.02
N ARG A 66 2.11 8.17 -11.51
CA ARG A 66 1.38 7.90 -12.76
C ARG A 66 1.43 9.12 -13.65
N THR A 67 1.51 8.91 -14.96
CA THR A 67 1.39 9.99 -15.94
C THR A 67 0.49 9.57 -17.09
N GLU A 68 -0.26 10.52 -17.61
CA GLU A 68 -0.93 10.45 -18.90
C GLU A 68 -0.32 11.50 -19.83
N ARG A 69 0.09 11.08 -21.03
CA ARG A 69 0.68 11.93 -22.05
C ARG A 69 -0.10 11.84 -23.34
N VAL A 70 -0.37 12.97 -23.96
CA VAL A 70 -1.04 13.05 -25.27
C VAL A 70 -0.02 13.51 -26.30
N TYR A 71 0.33 12.62 -27.21
CA TYR A 71 1.21 12.93 -28.33
C TYR A 71 0.42 13.13 -29.63
N SER A 72 1.06 13.73 -30.62
CA SER A 72 0.64 13.61 -32.02
C SER A 72 0.58 12.13 -32.44
N GLY A 73 -0.23 11.81 -33.45
CA GLY A 73 -0.43 10.43 -33.91
C GLY A 73 0.85 9.75 -34.43
N ASP A 74 1.83 10.54 -34.85
CA ASP A 74 3.18 10.08 -35.23
C ASP A 74 4.18 10.07 -34.06
N GLY A 75 3.74 10.44 -32.85
CA GLY A 75 4.54 10.52 -31.62
C GLY A 75 5.64 11.58 -31.62
N SER A 76 5.67 12.46 -32.63
CA SER A 76 6.73 13.48 -32.78
C SER A 76 6.61 14.64 -31.79
N SER A 77 5.39 14.97 -31.38
CA SER A 77 5.09 16.13 -30.53
C SER A 77 4.29 15.69 -29.32
N LEU A 78 4.67 16.16 -28.13
CA LEU A 78 3.85 16.07 -26.92
C LEU A 78 2.96 17.30 -26.87
N PHE A 79 1.67 17.13 -26.62
CA PHE A 79 0.70 18.21 -26.46
C PHE A 79 0.36 18.44 -25.00
N GLU A 80 0.12 17.37 -24.26
CA GLU A 80 -0.34 17.43 -22.88
C GLU A 80 0.36 16.35 -22.05
N GLU A 81 0.70 16.69 -20.81
CA GLU A 81 1.17 15.76 -19.78
C GLU A 81 0.46 16.06 -18.47
N GLU A 82 -0.26 15.08 -17.95
CA GLU A 82 -0.74 15.06 -16.57
C GLU A 82 0.13 14.07 -15.79
N THR A 83 0.69 14.48 -14.66
CA THR A 83 1.46 13.63 -13.76
C THR A 83 0.86 13.67 -12.36
N ARG A 84 0.49 12.50 -11.85
CA ARG A 84 0.07 12.30 -10.47
C ARG A 84 1.18 11.66 -9.67
N ASN A 85 1.73 12.44 -8.75
CA ASN A 85 2.82 12.01 -7.87
C ASN A 85 2.31 11.05 -6.79
N ALA A 86 3.24 10.32 -6.18
CA ALA A 86 2.94 9.38 -5.10
C ALA A 86 2.38 10.05 -3.83
N ASP A 87 2.68 11.33 -3.62
CA ASP A 87 2.16 12.14 -2.51
C ASP A 87 0.72 12.65 -2.75
N GLY A 88 0.16 12.38 -3.93
CA GLY A 88 -1.20 12.77 -4.31
C GLY A 88 -1.30 14.15 -4.96
N SER A 89 -0.19 14.87 -5.14
CA SER A 89 -0.15 16.08 -5.96
C SER A 89 -0.27 15.75 -7.45
N THR A 90 -0.81 16.71 -8.22
CA THR A 90 -0.94 16.62 -9.67
C THR A 90 -0.21 17.78 -10.33
N VAL A 91 0.44 17.51 -11.46
CA VAL A 91 1.04 18.52 -12.32
C VAL A 91 0.51 18.32 -13.72
N GLU A 92 -0.06 19.37 -14.31
CA GLU A 92 -0.54 19.39 -15.69
C GLU A 92 0.33 20.35 -16.51
N ARG A 93 0.74 19.91 -17.70
CA ARG A 93 1.58 20.68 -18.63
C ARG A 93 1.00 20.63 -20.03
N GLU A 94 0.89 21.79 -20.67
CA GLU A 94 0.53 21.91 -22.08
C GLU A 94 1.71 22.44 -22.90
N TYR A 95 1.87 21.91 -24.11
CA TYR A 95 2.97 22.21 -25.01
C TYR A 95 2.45 22.65 -26.38
N ASP A 96 3.17 23.58 -27.02
CA ASP A 96 2.90 23.96 -28.40
C ASP A 96 3.43 22.92 -29.41
N LEU A 97 3.10 23.11 -30.69
CA LEU A 97 3.55 22.23 -31.79
C LEU A 97 5.08 22.20 -31.98
N ALA A 98 5.83 23.14 -31.38
CA ALA A 98 7.28 23.15 -31.40
C ALA A 98 7.89 22.48 -30.15
N GLY A 99 7.05 21.98 -29.23
CA GLY A 99 7.45 21.35 -27.97
C GLY A 99 7.81 22.33 -26.87
N ASN A 100 7.43 23.61 -26.99
CA ASN A 100 7.63 24.57 -25.91
C ASN A 100 6.47 24.49 -24.92
N LEU A 101 6.78 24.55 -23.63
CA LEU A 101 5.78 24.64 -22.56
C LEU A 101 4.99 25.95 -22.69
N VAL A 102 3.66 25.84 -22.75
CA VAL A 102 2.72 26.96 -22.87
C VAL A 102 2.03 27.22 -21.53
N GLU A 103 1.65 26.16 -20.83
CA GLU A 103 0.94 26.23 -19.55
C GLU A 103 1.45 25.12 -18.62
N GLU A 104 1.53 25.43 -17.32
CA GLU A 104 1.87 24.48 -16.27
C GLU A 104 1.05 24.81 -15.02
N GLU A 105 0.25 23.85 -14.57
CA GLU A 105 -0.57 23.96 -13.36
C GLU A 105 -0.12 22.93 -12.31
N TYR A 106 0.01 23.37 -11.06
CA TYR A 106 0.31 22.51 -9.93
C TYR A 106 -0.89 22.48 -9.00
N GLU A 107 -1.50 21.31 -8.87
CA GLU A 107 -2.46 21.05 -7.82
C GLU A 107 -1.75 20.30 -6.68
N GLY A 108 -1.70 20.94 -5.50
CA GLY A 108 -1.19 20.28 -4.30
C GLY A 108 -1.99 19.00 -3.99
N PRO A 109 -1.51 18.13 -3.10
CA PRO A 109 -2.31 17.02 -2.64
C PRO A 109 -3.62 17.60 -2.09
N SER A 110 -4.72 17.27 -2.75
CA SER A 110 -6.03 17.85 -2.44
C SER A 110 -6.28 17.75 -0.94
N ASP A 111 -6.54 18.90 -0.29
CA ASP A 111 -7.19 18.98 1.03
C ASP A 111 -8.66 18.47 0.91
N ASP A 112 -8.89 17.34 0.24
CA ASP A 112 -10.21 16.72 0.19
C ASP A 112 -10.52 16.27 1.63
N PRO A 113 -11.51 16.87 2.29
CA PRO A 113 -11.87 16.50 3.65
C PRO A 113 -12.25 15.01 3.77
N ARG A 114 -12.55 14.33 2.66
CA ARG A 114 -12.76 12.87 2.64
C ARG A 114 -11.44 12.09 2.71
N ALA A 115 -10.39 12.54 2.04
CA ALA A 115 -9.08 11.91 2.08
C ALA A 115 -8.46 12.05 3.48
N GLU A 116 -8.55 13.23 4.08
CA GLU A 116 -8.14 13.49 5.46
C GLU A 116 -8.93 12.63 6.47
N ARG A 117 -10.24 12.49 6.29
CA ARG A 117 -11.07 11.59 7.12
C ARG A 117 -10.68 10.13 6.97
N ALA A 118 -10.41 9.66 5.76
CA ALA A 118 -9.99 8.28 5.51
C ALA A 118 -8.62 7.99 6.15
N LYS A 119 -7.68 8.94 6.07
CA LYS A 119 -6.37 8.84 6.71
C LYS A 119 -6.49 8.80 8.23
N LYS A 120 -7.31 9.69 8.81
CA LYS A 120 -7.59 9.68 10.25
C LYS A 120 -8.26 8.39 10.71
N GLU A 121 -9.21 7.87 9.96
CA GLU A 121 -9.87 6.60 10.29
C GLU A 121 -8.89 5.42 10.25
N GLN A 122 -7.94 5.44 9.31
CA GLN A 122 -6.88 4.44 9.24
C GLN A 122 -5.94 4.54 10.46
N GLU A 123 -5.56 5.75 10.86
CA GLU A 123 -4.73 6.01 12.05
C GLU A 123 -5.42 5.52 13.32
N ASP A 124 -6.68 5.92 13.55
CA ASP A 124 -7.51 5.47 14.67
C ASP A 124 -7.67 3.94 14.70
N ARG A 125 -7.64 3.27 13.54
CA ARG A 125 -7.71 1.81 13.46
C ARG A 125 -6.40 1.15 13.91
N LEU A 126 -5.27 1.68 13.45
CA LEU A 126 -3.94 1.19 13.83
C LEU A 126 -3.68 1.38 15.33
N GLU A 127 -4.09 2.51 15.89
CA GLU A 127 -3.97 2.78 17.33
C GLU A 127 -4.74 1.75 18.16
N ARG A 128 -6.01 1.48 17.81
CA ARG A 128 -6.81 0.44 18.51
C ARG A 128 -6.24 -0.96 18.35
N GLU A 129 -5.59 -1.26 17.23
CA GLU A 129 -4.95 -2.56 17.02
C GLU A 129 -3.68 -2.71 17.86
N ALA A 130 -2.90 -1.64 17.97
CA ALA A 130 -1.76 -1.57 18.87
C ALA A 130 -2.18 -1.77 20.33
N GLU A 131 -3.21 -1.04 20.79
CA GLU A 131 -3.74 -1.16 22.15
C GLU A 131 -4.21 -2.59 22.46
N ARG A 132 -4.93 -3.23 21.53
CA ARG A 132 -5.36 -4.64 21.68
C ARG A 132 -4.18 -5.62 21.75
N THR A 133 -3.12 -5.32 21.02
CA THR A 133 -1.92 -6.16 21.00
C THR A 133 -1.17 -6.04 22.33
N GLU A 134 -1.10 -4.83 22.88
CA GLU A 134 -0.52 -4.57 24.20
C GLU A 134 -1.35 -5.24 25.30
N GLU A 135 -2.68 -5.05 25.32
CA GLU A 135 -3.59 -5.71 26.28
C GLU A 135 -3.46 -7.25 26.25
N ARG A 136 -3.30 -7.80 25.04
CA ARG A 136 -3.08 -9.25 24.89
C ARG A 136 -1.74 -9.68 25.48
N ARG A 137 -0.68 -8.90 25.27
CA ARG A 137 0.65 -9.17 25.83
C ARG A 137 0.62 -9.12 27.35
N GLU A 138 -0.01 -8.11 27.94
CA GLU A 138 -0.16 -7.98 29.40
C GLU A 138 -0.89 -9.20 30.00
N ARG A 139 -2.00 -9.64 29.39
CA ARG A 139 -2.70 -10.86 29.83
C ARG A 139 -1.86 -12.13 29.70
N GLU A 140 -1.02 -12.24 28.67
CA GLU A 140 -0.13 -13.39 28.49
C GLU A 140 0.99 -13.37 29.55
N GLU A 141 1.50 -12.20 29.92
CA GLU A 141 2.48 -12.01 30.99
C GLU A 141 1.88 -12.33 32.37
N GLU A 142 0.69 -11.81 32.69
CA GLU A 142 -0.05 -12.12 33.92
C GLU A 142 -0.30 -13.63 34.06
N LYS A 143 -0.72 -14.30 32.97
CA LYS A 143 -0.91 -15.76 32.97
C LYS A 143 0.39 -16.51 33.17
N ALA A 144 1.50 -16.02 32.61
CA ALA A 144 2.81 -16.64 32.77
C ALA A 144 3.31 -16.50 34.23
N GLU A 145 3.10 -15.34 34.84
CA GLU A 145 3.43 -15.08 36.25
C GLU A 145 2.61 -15.97 37.18
N ALA A 146 1.28 -16.01 37.03
CA ALA A 146 0.41 -16.89 37.82
C ALA A 146 0.75 -18.38 37.66
N ARG A 147 1.28 -18.78 36.50
CA ARG A 147 1.78 -20.15 36.30
C ARG A 147 3.08 -20.40 37.05
N ARG A 148 4.01 -19.43 37.05
CA ARG A 148 5.27 -19.54 37.81
C ARG A 148 5.01 -19.64 39.30
N GLU A 149 4.14 -18.80 39.84
CA GLU A 149 3.77 -18.82 41.27
C GLU A 149 3.22 -20.20 41.69
N ARG A 150 2.32 -20.79 40.90
CA ARG A 150 1.80 -22.15 41.17
C ARG A 150 2.85 -23.25 41.03
N GLU A 151 3.82 -23.09 40.15
CA GLU A 151 4.92 -24.05 40.00
C GLU A 151 5.90 -23.95 41.18
N GLU A 152 6.13 -22.74 41.69
CA GLU A 152 6.94 -22.47 42.89
C GLU A 152 6.26 -23.03 44.16
N GLU A 153 4.97 -22.75 44.39
CA GLU A 153 4.19 -23.30 45.51
C GLU A 153 4.21 -24.84 45.52
N LYS A 154 4.08 -25.47 44.34
CA LYS A 154 4.19 -26.94 44.22
C LYS A 154 5.59 -27.46 44.49
N ALA A 155 6.62 -26.70 44.15
CA ALA A 155 8.01 -27.08 44.40
C ALA A 155 8.35 -26.96 45.88
N GLU A 156 7.86 -25.92 46.57
CA GLU A 156 7.99 -25.78 48.02
C GLU A 156 7.29 -26.93 48.74
N LYS A 157 6.03 -27.23 48.40
CA LYS A 157 5.30 -28.35 49.00
C LYS A 157 6.03 -29.70 48.88
N ARG A 158 6.69 -29.96 47.74
CA ARG A 158 7.46 -31.19 47.56
C ARG A 158 8.71 -31.25 48.45
N ARG A 159 9.34 -30.11 48.73
CA ARG A 159 10.50 -30.07 49.64
C ARG A 159 10.06 -30.39 51.07
N ASP A 160 8.91 -29.88 51.49
CA ASP A 160 8.34 -30.19 52.81
C ASP A 160 7.98 -31.69 52.91
N ASP A 161 7.35 -32.26 51.87
CA ASP A 161 6.97 -33.69 51.85
C ASP A 161 8.22 -34.62 51.83
N ASP A 162 9.34 -34.21 51.21
CA ASP A 162 10.60 -34.99 51.17
C ASP A 162 11.40 -34.92 52.51
N GLU A 163 11.13 -33.94 53.38
CA GLU A 163 11.80 -33.82 54.70
C GLU A 163 11.17 -34.71 55.79
N ASP A 164 9.97 -35.26 55.55
CA ASP A 164 9.22 -36.08 56.52
C ASP A 164 9.39 -37.61 56.31
N ASP A 165 10.07 -38.07 55.25
CA ASP A 165 10.22 -39.50 54.88
C ASP A 165 11.56 -40.14 55.33
N ASP A 166 12.43 -39.42 56.05
CA ASP A 166 13.77 -39.87 56.45
C ASP A 166 13.86 -40.55 57.86
N ASP A 167 12.74 -40.80 58.56
CA ASP A 167 12.73 -41.24 59.97
C ASP A 167 12.31 -42.72 60.23
N ASP A 168 12.10 -43.57 59.20
CA ASP A 168 11.45 -44.89 59.38
C ASP A 168 12.25 -46.12 58.88
N ASP A 169 13.59 -46.10 58.90
CA ASP A 169 14.43 -47.26 58.50
C ASP A 169 15.59 -47.54 59.49
N ASP A 170 15.29 -47.94 60.75
CA ASP A 170 16.33 -48.45 61.66
C ASP A 170 15.82 -49.48 62.71
N GLU A 171 15.00 -50.45 62.30
CA GLU A 171 14.79 -51.69 63.08
C GLU A 171 15.12 -52.94 62.23
N GLU A 172 16.40 -53.13 61.90
CA GLU A 172 16.91 -54.43 61.44
C GLU A 172 17.17 -55.36 62.65
N ASP A 173 16.26 -56.32 62.80
CA ASP A 173 16.49 -57.75 63.11
C ASP A 173 17.62 -58.09 64.11
N GLU A 174 17.25 -58.24 65.39
CA GLU A 174 18.03 -59.03 66.36
C GLU A 174 17.89 -60.53 66.03
N ASP A 175 18.88 -61.05 65.29
CA ASP A 175 19.12 -62.49 65.13
C ASP A 175 19.47 -63.13 66.50
N ASP A 176 18.50 -63.88 67.02
CA ASP A 176 18.56 -64.68 68.25
C ASP A 176 19.29 -66.02 67.98
N ASP A 177 20.62 -65.98 67.94
CA ASP A 177 21.49 -67.17 67.94
C ASP A 177 21.82 -67.57 69.39
N GLU A 178 20.96 -68.37 70.03
CA GLU A 178 21.28 -69.13 71.26
C GLU A 178 21.92 -70.49 70.87
N ASP A 179 23.24 -70.61 71.06
CA ASP A 179 23.96 -71.89 71.11
C ASP A 179 24.90 -71.96 72.33
N ASP A 180 24.89 -73.16 72.95
CA ASP A 180 25.89 -73.82 73.81
C ASP A 180 26.16 -73.37 75.27
N ASP A 181 25.66 -74.19 76.22
CA ASP A 181 26.49 -74.99 77.17
C ASP A 181 25.69 -76.12 77.86
#